data_AF-A0A1I8PI27-F1
#
_entry.id   AF-A0A1I8PI27-F1
#
_cell.length_a   1.000
_cell.length_b   1.000
_cell.length_c   1.000
_cell.angle_alpha   90.00
_cell.angle_beta   90.00
_cell.angle_gamma   90.00
#
_symmetry.space_group_name_H-M   'P 1'
#
loop_
_entity.id
_entity.type
_entity.pdbx_description
1 polymer ?
#
loop_
_entity_poly.entity_id
_entity_poly.type
_entity_poly.pdbx_seq_one_letter_code
_entity_poly.pdbx_strand_id
1 'polypeptide(L)'
;MSEISEQTTAKNGKLEEKQCNENSEITTSIEEKTPTKQATASYDLNKFRLHRILNNNTRNKSIALLGRFPDVSENDQAIIVLEKQSFQESDVATSSDNSNGVAKEDVVVNLAAASYFNNDLKVQTEFINNIYGNYRCSPPSELNGVKATVVYPATDKHVEKYSICQKYVINETPEYYKDITLPYITSSQFSLEWVYNILEHKQETERIIFEDPDPDNGFILLPDLKWDGHNLQNLYVLVITHKHGLKSLRDLNSSHLPLLHNIRTKAAEAIEKRYGLTASQLRMYFHYQPSFYHLHVHINPLRNDAPGIYCEKSHMLDTVINNLELLPDYYEKASLPFVLYDGNKLLELYESKNVLRKAAKRLLTEDDVEPKVKKMILDDCDNVNIVPEESTESQAVREL
;
A
#
# COMPACT_ATOMS: atom_id res chain seq x y z
N MET A 1 21.77 -49.32 -49.69
CA MET A 1 20.84 -49.59 -50.80
C MET A 1 19.49 -49.94 -50.21
N SER A 2 18.39 -49.56 -50.87
CA SER A 2 16.98 -49.98 -50.63
C SER A 2 16.50 -49.94 -49.17
N GLU A 3 15.72 -48.96 -48.71
CA GLU A 3 14.30 -48.70 -49.07
C GLU A 3 13.38 -49.94 -48.99
N ILE A 4 12.29 -49.81 -48.23
CA ILE A 4 10.89 -50.10 -48.63
C ILE A 4 9.95 -49.67 -47.47
N SER A 5 8.89 -48.93 -47.81
CA SER A 5 7.72 -48.58 -46.98
C SER A 5 6.69 -49.74 -46.97
N GLU A 6 5.66 -49.86 -46.14
CA GLU A 6 4.46 -49.02 -46.03
C GLU A 6 3.58 -49.46 -44.82
N GLN A 7 2.94 -48.49 -44.18
CA GLN A 7 1.51 -48.40 -43.85
C GLN A 7 0.61 -49.65 -44.10
N THR A 8 -0.31 -50.05 -43.21
CA THR A 8 -1.65 -49.42 -43.10
C THR A 8 -2.57 -50.02 -42.00
N THR A 9 -3.56 -49.22 -41.59
CA THR A 9 -4.94 -49.57 -41.11
C THR A 9 -5.21 -50.27 -39.76
N ALA A 10 -6.35 -49.89 -39.17
CA ALA A 10 -6.91 -50.36 -37.90
C ALA A 10 -8.32 -50.96 -38.07
N LYS A 11 -8.80 -51.80 -37.12
CA LYS A 11 -10.25 -51.97 -36.84
C LYS A 11 -10.61 -52.72 -35.54
N ASN A 12 -11.76 -52.32 -35.00
CA ASN A 12 -12.47 -52.71 -33.77
C ASN A 12 -12.90 -54.19 -33.59
N GLY A 13 -13.17 -54.55 -32.33
CA GLY A 13 -14.37 -55.29 -31.86
C GLY A 13 -14.91 -54.60 -30.59
N LYS A 14 -16.21 -54.45 -30.24
CA LYS A 14 -17.38 -55.37 -30.24
C LYS A 14 -17.14 -56.62 -29.37
N LEU A 15 -18.02 -57.13 -28.48
CA LEU A 15 -19.35 -56.78 -27.91
C LEU A 15 -19.44 -57.46 -26.50
N GLU A 16 -20.50 -57.47 -25.67
CA GLU A 16 -21.95 -57.19 -25.79
C GLU A 16 -22.52 -56.63 -24.43
N GLU A 17 -23.73 -57.02 -24.01
CA GLU A 17 -24.57 -56.50 -22.90
C GLU A 17 -25.16 -57.59 -21.98
N LYS A 18 -25.76 -57.20 -20.83
CA LYS A 18 -27.04 -57.77 -20.38
C LYS A 18 -27.83 -56.83 -19.45
N GLN A 19 -29.09 -56.57 -19.79
CA GLN A 19 -30.05 -55.72 -19.07
C GLN A 19 -30.79 -56.46 -17.94
N CYS A 20 -31.41 -55.69 -17.03
CA CYS A 20 -32.82 -55.87 -16.67
C CYS A 20 -33.46 -54.49 -16.42
N ASN A 21 -34.64 -54.27 -17.00
CA ASN A 21 -35.50 -53.10 -16.82
C ASN A 21 -36.70 -53.47 -15.95
N GLU A 22 -37.27 -52.50 -15.21
CA GLU A 22 -38.72 -52.42 -15.01
C GLU A 22 -39.13 -50.94 -14.82
N ASN A 23 -40.30 -50.56 -15.38
CA ASN A 23 -40.74 -49.18 -15.58
C ASN A 23 -42.14 -48.93 -14.98
N SER A 24 -42.32 -47.77 -14.33
CA SER A 24 -43.54 -46.93 -14.17
C SER A 24 -43.33 -45.97 -12.98
N GLU A 25 -43.87 -44.76 -12.83
CA GLU A 25 -44.47 -43.70 -13.67
C GLU A 25 -44.44 -42.40 -12.78
N ILE A 26 -44.57 -41.13 -13.23
CA ILE A 26 -44.96 -40.54 -14.52
C ILE A 26 -44.19 -39.20 -14.77
N THR A 27 -44.62 -38.40 -15.75
CA THR A 27 -44.09 -37.09 -16.19
C THR A 27 -44.06 -35.94 -15.16
N THR A 28 -43.02 -35.10 -15.20
CA THR A 28 -43.18 -33.62 -15.38
C THR A 28 -41.89 -32.95 -15.90
N SER A 29 -42.09 -31.94 -16.73
CA SER A 29 -41.15 -31.03 -17.42
C SER A 29 -39.78 -30.73 -16.76
N ILE A 30 -38.71 -30.83 -17.57
CA ILE A 30 -37.42 -30.18 -17.30
C ILE A 30 -37.53 -28.70 -17.68
N GLU A 31 -37.41 -27.79 -16.71
CA GLU A 31 -37.22 -26.36 -16.98
C GLU A 31 -35.76 -26.09 -17.36
N GLU A 32 -35.53 -25.54 -18.56
CA GLU A 32 -34.24 -24.96 -18.94
C GLU A 32 -33.95 -23.74 -18.05
N LYS A 33 -33.03 -23.89 -17.10
CA LYS A 33 -32.54 -22.75 -16.30
C LYS A 33 -31.74 -21.80 -17.19
N THR A 34 -32.43 -20.76 -17.65
CA THR A 34 -31.88 -19.59 -18.33
C THR A 34 -30.76 -18.97 -17.49
N PRO A 35 -29.65 -18.48 -18.07
CA PRO A 35 -28.56 -17.89 -17.30
C PRO A 35 -29.05 -16.68 -16.48
N THR A 36 -28.92 -16.76 -15.16
CA THR A 36 -29.29 -15.69 -14.24
C THR A 36 -28.44 -14.45 -14.53
N LYS A 37 -29.06 -13.38 -15.05
CA LYS A 37 -28.40 -12.08 -15.17
C LYS A 37 -27.88 -11.66 -13.80
N GLN A 38 -26.57 -11.45 -13.67
CA GLN A 38 -26.05 -10.63 -12.58
C GLN A 38 -26.73 -9.26 -12.67
N ALA A 39 -27.47 -8.88 -11.62
CA ALA A 39 -28.04 -7.55 -11.54
C ALA A 39 -26.89 -6.54 -11.50
N THR A 40 -26.79 -5.70 -12.53
CA THR A 40 -25.89 -4.55 -12.54
C THR A 40 -26.32 -3.62 -11.41
N ALA A 41 -25.58 -3.63 -10.29
CA ALA A 41 -25.84 -2.74 -9.17
C ALA A 41 -25.72 -1.29 -9.64
N SER A 42 -26.86 -0.61 -9.76
CA SER A 42 -26.95 0.81 -10.09
C SER A 42 -27.33 1.56 -8.84
N TYR A 43 -26.44 2.45 -8.38
CA TYR A 43 -26.61 3.29 -7.20
C TYR A 43 -26.45 4.76 -7.59
N ASP A 44 -27.37 5.60 -7.12
CA ASP A 44 -27.36 7.04 -7.42
C ASP A 44 -26.51 7.80 -6.38
N LEU A 45 -25.38 8.33 -6.84
CA LEU A 45 -24.43 9.09 -6.00
C LEU A 45 -25.08 10.29 -5.30
N ASN A 46 -26.13 10.90 -5.88
CA ASN A 46 -26.84 12.04 -5.28
C ASN A 46 -27.61 11.64 -4.00
N LYS A 47 -27.93 10.35 -3.85
CA LYS A 47 -28.68 9.82 -2.71
C LYS A 47 -27.78 9.22 -1.63
N PHE A 48 -26.47 9.17 -1.84
CA PHE A 48 -25.52 8.75 -0.81
C PHE A 48 -25.74 9.56 0.49
N ARG A 49 -25.71 8.86 1.62
CA ARG A 49 -25.75 9.47 2.95
C ARG A 49 -24.49 9.10 3.70
N LEU A 50 -23.62 10.10 3.89
CA LEU A 50 -22.40 9.99 4.67
C LEU A 50 -22.74 9.58 6.11
N HIS A 51 -21.96 8.63 6.64
CA HIS A 51 -21.99 8.22 8.04
C HIS A 51 -20.70 8.64 8.76
N ARG A 52 -19.52 8.38 8.16
CA ARG A 52 -18.23 8.93 8.65
C ARG A 52 -17.18 9.01 7.54
N ILE A 53 -16.20 9.89 7.72
CA ILE A 53 -14.96 9.86 6.93
C ILE A 53 -14.11 8.71 7.45
N LEU A 54 -13.65 7.84 6.54
CA LEU A 54 -12.73 6.74 6.85
C LEU A 54 -11.28 7.20 6.76
N ASN A 55 -10.92 7.94 5.70
CA ASN A 55 -9.58 8.45 5.47
C ASN A 55 -9.60 9.73 4.64
N ASN A 56 -8.70 10.68 4.92
CA ASN A 56 -8.49 11.90 4.13
C ASN A 56 -6.99 12.08 3.88
N ASN A 57 -6.54 11.70 2.68
CA ASN A 57 -5.14 11.73 2.28
C ASN A 57 -4.83 13.03 1.52
N THR A 58 -4.29 14.01 2.26
CA THR A 58 -3.92 15.33 1.73
C THR A 58 -2.71 15.31 0.78
N ARG A 59 -1.94 14.22 0.72
CA ARG A 59 -0.84 14.04 -0.24
C ARG A 59 -1.38 13.58 -1.60
N ASN A 60 -2.09 12.45 -1.60
CA ASN A 60 -2.67 11.86 -2.81
C ASN A 60 -3.97 12.57 -3.27
N LYS A 61 -4.44 13.58 -2.53
CA LYS A 61 -5.65 14.37 -2.83
C LYS A 61 -6.90 13.49 -2.96
N SER A 62 -7.04 12.54 -2.02
CA SER A 62 -8.14 11.57 -2.02
C SER A 62 -8.77 11.40 -0.63
N ILE A 63 -10.06 11.05 -0.61
CA ILE A 63 -10.86 10.88 0.61
C ILE A 63 -11.73 9.63 0.47
N ALA A 64 -11.80 8.82 1.53
CA ALA A 64 -12.65 7.64 1.64
C ALA A 64 -13.76 7.88 2.67
N LEU A 65 -15.00 7.56 2.29
CA LEU A 65 -16.23 7.91 2.99
C LEU A 65 -17.07 6.65 3.22
N LEU A 66 -17.45 6.37 4.45
CA LEU A 66 -18.46 5.35 4.77
C LEU A 66 -19.84 6.01 4.83
N GLY A 67 -20.82 5.37 4.22
CA GLY A 67 -22.21 5.79 4.23
C GLY A 67 -23.13 4.66 3.79
N ARG A 68 -24.26 5.02 3.19
CA ARG A 68 -25.26 4.10 2.62
C ARG A 68 -26.03 4.74 1.46
N PHE A 69 -26.74 3.93 0.70
CA PHE A 69 -27.72 4.35 -0.33
C PHE A 69 -29.12 3.95 0.14
N PRO A 70 -29.87 4.83 0.84
CA PRO A 70 -31.14 4.46 1.48
C PRO A 70 -32.23 4.00 0.50
N ASP A 71 -32.12 4.35 -0.79
CA ASP A 71 -33.02 3.93 -1.84
C ASP A 71 -32.69 2.56 -2.45
N VAL A 72 -31.53 1.98 -2.08
CA VAL A 72 -31.10 0.63 -2.48
C VAL A 72 -31.19 -0.35 -1.30
N SER A 73 -30.81 0.09 -0.10
CA SER A 73 -30.92 -0.68 1.15
C SER A 73 -30.83 0.23 2.37
N GLU A 74 -31.63 -0.05 3.41
CA GLU A 74 -31.60 0.71 4.66
C GLU A 74 -30.36 0.38 5.52
N ASN A 75 -29.85 -0.85 5.40
CA ASN A 75 -28.86 -1.45 6.30
C ASN A 75 -27.48 -1.66 5.65
N ASP A 76 -27.41 -1.84 4.33
CA ASP A 76 -26.15 -2.13 3.66
C ASP A 76 -25.21 -0.91 3.65
N GLN A 77 -23.97 -1.15 4.02
CA GLN A 77 -22.92 -0.14 3.99
C GLN A 77 -22.48 0.15 2.55
N ALA A 78 -22.08 1.38 2.29
CA ALA A 78 -21.44 1.81 1.05
C ALA A 78 -20.15 2.58 1.36
N ILE A 79 -19.09 2.34 0.61
CA ILE A 79 -17.88 3.17 0.67
C ILE A 79 -17.74 3.93 -0.64
N ILE A 80 -17.54 5.24 -0.56
CA ILE A 80 -17.15 6.09 -1.70
C ILE A 80 -15.73 6.58 -1.48
N VAL A 81 -14.86 6.37 -2.46
CA VAL A 81 -13.53 6.97 -2.53
C VAL A 81 -13.53 8.02 -3.65
N LEU A 82 -13.20 9.26 -3.30
CA LEU A 82 -13.04 10.37 -4.23
C LEU A 82 -11.55 10.69 -4.38
N GLU A 83 -11.07 10.82 -5.60
CA GLU A 83 -9.65 11.05 -5.94
C GLU A 83 -9.54 12.12 -7.03
N LYS A 84 -8.69 13.13 -6.82
CA LYS A 84 -8.35 14.12 -7.86
C LYS A 84 -7.55 13.45 -8.98
N GLN A 85 -7.84 13.82 -10.21
CA GLN A 85 -7.07 13.37 -11.38
C GLN A 85 -5.71 14.07 -11.45
N SER A 86 -4.71 13.37 -11.99
CA SER A 86 -3.41 13.96 -12.36
C SER A 86 -3.56 14.81 -13.62
N PHE A 87 -2.74 15.85 -13.74
CA PHE A 87 -2.59 16.62 -14.99
C PHE A 87 -2.00 15.75 -16.10
N GLN A 88 -2.50 15.88 -17.32
CA GLN A 88 -1.85 15.40 -18.53
C GLN A 88 -1.12 16.56 -19.22
N GLU A 89 -0.08 16.26 -20.00
CA GLU A 89 0.66 17.29 -20.77
C GLU A 89 -0.25 18.02 -21.77
N SER A 90 -1.25 17.34 -22.32
CA SER A 90 -2.31 17.92 -23.16
C SER A 90 -3.13 18.98 -22.44
N ASP A 91 -3.41 18.78 -21.15
CA ASP A 91 -4.31 19.65 -20.38
C ASP A 91 -3.64 20.99 -20.06
N VAL A 92 -2.31 21.03 -20.06
CA VAL A 92 -1.51 22.25 -19.79
C VAL A 92 -0.87 22.82 -21.05
N ALA A 93 -1.13 22.23 -22.22
CA ALA A 93 -0.60 22.70 -23.49
C ALA A 93 -1.21 24.07 -23.84
N THR A 94 -0.34 25.00 -24.25
CA THR A 94 -0.70 26.26 -24.90
C THR A 94 -0.46 26.14 -26.40
N SER A 95 -1.22 26.88 -27.22
CA SER A 95 -0.94 26.99 -28.65
C SER A 95 0.45 27.59 -28.86
N SER A 96 1.32 26.88 -29.59
CA SER A 96 2.65 27.39 -29.94
C SER A 96 2.52 28.63 -30.84
N ASP A 97 3.23 29.71 -30.50
CA ASP A 97 3.33 30.88 -31.37
C ASP A 97 3.93 30.49 -32.73
N ASN A 98 3.13 30.59 -33.79
CA ASN A 98 3.55 30.38 -35.18
C ASN A 98 4.41 31.55 -35.71
N SER A 99 5.42 31.97 -34.95
CA SER A 99 6.29 33.11 -35.26
C SER A 99 7.57 32.73 -36.05
N ASN A 100 7.83 31.44 -36.27
CA ASN A 100 8.89 30.96 -37.17
C ASN A 100 8.30 30.02 -38.23
N GLY A 101 8.13 30.55 -39.45
CA GLY A 101 7.50 29.87 -40.58
C GLY A 101 8.32 28.74 -41.19
N VAL A 102 8.36 27.58 -40.52
CA VAL A 102 8.66 26.28 -41.15
C VAL A 102 7.53 25.33 -40.80
N ALA A 103 6.64 25.10 -41.77
CA ALA A 103 5.60 24.09 -41.64
C ALA A 103 6.25 22.71 -41.50
N LYS A 104 6.18 22.14 -40.29
CA LYS A 104 6.23 20.69 -40.12
C LYS A 104 4.79 20.19 -40.03
N GLU A 105 4.33 19.60 -41.12
CA GLU A 105 3.26 18.61 -41.07
C GLU A 105 3.69 17.46 -40.12
N ASP A 106 2.72 16.65 -39.66
CA ASP A 106 2.87 15.54 -38.70
C ASP A 106 2.89 15.86 -37.19
N VAL A 107 2.24 16.95 -36.75
CA VAL A 107 1.57 16.93 -35.43
C VAL A 107 0.15 17.49 -35.55
N VAL A 108 -0.82 16.60 -35.76
CA VAL A 108 -2.25 16.90 -35.54
C VAL A 108 -2.47 16.96 -34.03
N VAL A 109 -2.08 18.08 -33.41
CA VAL A 109 -2.50 18.40 -32.04
C VAL A 109 -4.01 18.56 -32.09
N ASN A 110 -4.73 17.68 -31.39
CA ASN A 110 -6.17 17.63 -31.45
C ASN A 110 -6.74 18.84 -30.69
N LEU A 111 -6.93 19.96 -31.40
CA LEU A 111 -7.33 21.29 -30.90
C LEU A 111 -8.69 21.34 -30.16
N ALA A 112 -9.35 20.19 -29.99
CA ALA A 112 -10.55 20.01 -29.19
C ALA A 112 -10.27 19.58 -27.72
N ALA A 113 -9.01 19.31 -27.35
CA ALA A 113 -8.66 19.02 -25.95
C ALA A 113 -8.80 20.29 -25.08
N ALA A 114 -9.53 20.19 -23.97
CA ALA A 114 -9.64 21.28 -23.01
C ALA A 114 -8.27 21.56 -22.37
N SER A 115 -7.88 22.84 -22.31
CA SER A 115 -6.63 23.28 -21.67
C SER A 115 -6.92 24.16 -20.46
N TYR A 116 -6.10 24.04 -19.42
CA TYR A 116 -6.08 24.89 -18.23
C TYR A 116 -5.86 26.36 -18.59
N PHE A 117 -5.15 26.65 -19.68
CA PHE A 117 -4.78 28.01 -20.09
C PHE A 117 -5.68 28.54 -21.22
N ASN A 118 -6.99 28.54 -20.97
CA ASN A 118 -8.01 29.08 -21.88
C ASN A 118 -8.78 30.25 -21.24
N ASN A 119 -9.74 30.82 -21.97
CA ASN A 119 -10.55 31.96 -21.51
C ASN A 119 -11.54 31.62 -20.36
N ASP A 120 -11.80 30.34 -20.09
CA ASP A 120 -12.73 29.89 -19.05
C ASP A 120 -12.04 29.70 -17.68
N LEU A 121 -10.70 29.76 -17.65
CA LEU A 121 -9.91 29.73 -16.42
C LEU A 121 -10.24 30.94 -15.53
N LYS A 122 -10.83 30.67 -14.37
CA LYS A 122 -11.08 31.69 -13.35
C LYS A 122 -9.90 31.74 -12.38
N VAL A 123 -9.25 32.89 -12.31
CA VAL A 123 -8.07 33.12 -11.47
C VAL A 123 -8.38 34.15 -10.39
N GLN A 124 -8.10 33.81 -9.14
CA GLN A 124 -8.08 34.75 -8.01
C GLN A 124 -6.67 34.82 -7.45
N THR A 125 -6.04 35.99 -7.48
CA THR A 125 -4.74 36.24 -6.84
C THR A 125 -4.89 36.16 -5.31
N GLU A 126 -4.06 35.35 -4.65
CA GLU A 126 -3.98 35.29 -3.18
C GLU A 126 -2.86 36.21 -2.65
N PHE A 127 -1.67 36.15 -3.25
CA PHE A 127 -0.62 37.15 -3.04
C PHE A 127 0.33 37.25 -4.23
N ILE A 128 1.02 38.39 -4.36
CA ILE A 128 2.19 38.55 -5.24
C ILE A 128 3.29 39.27 -4.44
N ASN A 129 4.51 38.74 -4.46
CA ASN A 129 5.70 39.33 -3.88
C ASN A 129 6.88 39.17 -4.85
N ASN A 130 7.26 40.26 -5.52
CA ASN A 130 8.27 40.27 -6.58
C ASN A 130 7.97 39.20 -7.66
N ILE A 131 8.84 38.19 -7.83
CA ILE A 131 8.69 37.12 -8.82
C ILE A 131 7.78 35.95 -8.35
N TYR A 132 7.30 35.98 -7.11
CA TYR A 132 6.49 34.90 -6.53
C TYR A 132 5.01 35.31 -6.46
N GLY A 133 4.14 34.63 -7.20
CA GLY A 133 2.70 34.80 -7.13
C GLY A 133 2.01 33.50 -6.71
N ASN A 134 1.00 33.59 -5.85
CA ASN A 134 0.10 32.49 -5.52
C ASN A 134 -1.32 32.84 -5.98
N TYR A 135 -1.97 31.89 -6.65
CA TYR A 135 -3.25 32.05 -7.31
C TYR A 135 -4.14 30.84 -7.04
N ARG A 136 -5.40 31.13 -6.73
CA ARG A 136 -6.49 30.17 -6.70
C ARG A 136 -7.11 30.07 -8.08
N CYS A 137 -6.79 28.99 -8.79
CA CYS A 137 -7.31 28.70 -10.11
C CYS A 137 -8.52 27.76 -10.05
N SER A 138 -9.58 28.10 -10.77
CA SER A 138 -10.70 27.19 -11.08
C SER A 138 -10.71 26.94 -12.60
N PRO A 139 -10.29 25.76 -13.06
CA PRO A 139 -10.15 25.45 -14.49
C PRO A 139 -11.52 25.21 -15.16
N PRO A 140 -11.55 24.99 -16.49
CA PRO A 140 -12.74 24.55 -17.23
C PRO A 140 -13.42 23.32 -16.61
N SER A 141 -14.73 23.17 -16.82
CA SER A 141 -15.55 22.17 -16.14
C SER A 141 -15.12 20.73 -16.47
N GLU A 142 -14.60 20.56 -17.68
CA GLU A 142 -14.14 19.33 -18.32
C GLU A 142 -12.88 18.78 -17.62
N LEU A 143 -12.06 19.67 -17.04
CA LEU A 143 -10.81 19.36 -16.34
C LEU A 143 -10.98 19.26 -14.82
N ASN A 144 -12.18 19.52 -14.29
CA ASN A 144 -12.49 19.42 -12.86
C ASN A 144 -12.90 18.01 -12.40
N GLY A 145 -12.73 17.00 -13.26
CA GLY A 145 -13.10 15.61 -12.99
C GLY A 145 -12.55 15.08 -11.66
N VAL A 146 -13.44 14.48 -10.86
CA VAL A 146 -13.09 13.74 -9.65
C VAL A 146 -13.44 12.29 -9.88
N LYS A 147 -12.45 11.40 -9.76
CA LYS A 147 -12.66 9.96 -9.88
C LYS A 147 -13.38 9.46 -8.64
N ALA A 148 -14.59 8.92 -8.82
CA ALA A 148 -15.36 8.27 -7.77
C ALA A 148 -15.27 6.75 -7.92
N THR A 149 -14.88 6.05 -6.86
CA THR A 149 -14.93 4.58 -6.76
C THR A 149 -15.93 4.21 -5.68
N VAL A 150 -16.86 3.31 -5.97
CA VAL A 150 -17.88 2.84 -5.02
C VAL A 150 -17.65 1.37 -4.69
N VAL A 151 -17.77 1.03 -3.41
CA VAL A 151 -17.83 -0.36 -2.92
C VAL A 151 -19.19 -0.55 -2.26
N TYR A 152 -20.01 -1.42 -2.85
CA TYR A 152 -21.37 -1.72 -2.38
C TYR A 152 -21.78 -3.16 -2.76
N PRO A 153 -22.41 -3.93 -1.85
CA PRO A 153 -22.46 -3.68 -0.40
C PRO A 153 -21.06 -3.79 0.19
N ALA A 154 -20.66 -2.80 0.99
CA ALA A 154 -19.43 -2.84 1.75
C ALA A 154 -19.58 -3.77 2.96
N THR A 155 -18.46 -4.37 3.36
CA THR A 155 -18.36 -5.23 4.55
C THR A 155 -17.36 -4.63 5.52
N ASP A 156 -17.35 -5.07 6.78
CA ASP A 156 -16.41 -4.52 7.78
C ASP A 156 -14.93 -4.63 7.35
N LYS A 157 -14.55 -5.67 6.60
CA LYS A 157 -13.22 -5.80 5.98
C LYS A 157 -12.91 -4.70 4.96
N HIS A 158 -13.92 -4.24 4.22
CA HIS A 158 -13.78 -3.07 3.34
C HIS A 158 -13.67 -1.78 4.15
N VAL A 159 -14.47 -1.64 5.22
CA VAL A 159 -14.39 -0.47 6.13
C VAL A 159 -13.00 -0.35 6.75
N GLU A 160 -12.46 -1.45 7.26
CA GLU A 160 -11.10 -1.54 7.80
C GLU A 160 -10.05 -1.14 6.76
N LYS A 161 -10.10 -1.73 5.55
CA LYS A 161 -9.19 -1.44 4.43
C LYS A 161 -9.13 0.05 4.05
N TYR A 162 -10.26 0.76 4.12
CA TYR A 162 -10.35 2.18 3.73
C TYR A 162 -10.23 3.16 4.91
N SER A 163 -10.17 2.67 6.15
CA SER A 163 -9.98 3.50 7.35
C SER A 163 -8.54 4.00 7.49
N ILE A 164 -8.36 5.15 8.15
CA ILE A 164 -7.08 5.52 8.73
C ILE A 164 -6.74 4.47 9.78
N CYS A 165 -5.76 3.64 9.45
CA CYS A 165 -5.13 2.75 10.39
C CYS A 165 -4.05 3.56 11.13
N GLN A 166 -4.27 3.85 12.42
CA GLN A 166 -3.31 4.59 13.23
C GLN A 166 -2.00 3.80 13.33
N LYS A 167 -0.88 4.51 13.20
CA LYS A 167 0.47 3.94 13.14
C LYS A 167 1.27 4.33 14.38
N TYR A 168 2.16 3.43 14.77
CA TYR A 168 3.04 3.56 15.94
C TYR A 168 4.44 3.12 15.55
N VAL A 169 5.44 3.93 15.91
CA VAL A 169 6.86 3.54 15.78
C VAL A 169 7.22 2.69 16.99
N ILE A 170 7.67 1.47 16.73
CA ILE A 170 8.24 0.53 17.70
C ILE A 170 9.75 0.64 17.59
N ASN A 171 10.46 0.79 18.72
CA ASN A 171 11.91 0.65 18.77
C ASN A 171 12.24 -0.72 19.37
N GLU A 172 12.51 -1.71 18.53
CA GLU A 172 12.76 -3.07 18.96
C GLU A 172 14.24 -3.27 19.33
N THR A 173 14.50 -3.59 20.60
CA THR A 173 15.82 -4.01 21.07
C THR A 173 16.09 -5.49 20.72
N PRO A 174 17.34 -5.98 20.78
CA PRO A 174 17.66 -7.40 20.60
C PRO A 174 16.86 -8.36 21.48
N GLU A 175 16.52 -7.93 22.70
CA GLU A 175 15.71 -8.70 23.65
C GLU A 175 14.26 -8.77 23.18
N TYR A 176 13.66 -7.65 22.75
CA TYR A 176 12.32 -7.64 22.18
C TYR A 176 12.22 -8.44 20.88
N TYR A 177 13.27 -8.46 20.05
CA TYR A 177 13.31 -9.36 18.89
C TYR A 177 13.21 -10.82 19.34
N LYS A 178 14.02 -11.25 20.31
CA LYS A 178 14.08 -12.64 20.78
C LYS A 178 12.81 -13.06 21.54
N ASP A 179 12.23 -12.18 22.35
CA ASP A 179 11.10 -12.47 23.23
C ASP A 179 9.73 -12.31 22.57
N ILE A 180 9.61 -11.44 21.55
CA ILE A 180 8.32 -10.99 20.99
C ILE A 180 8.25 -11.30 19.49
N THR A 181 9.14 -10.68 18.71
CA THR A 181 9.05 -10.74 17.24
C THR A 181 9.39 -12.11 16.70
N LEU A 182 10.51 -12.71 17.11
CA LEU A 182 10.96 -14.01 16.62
C LEU A 182 9.93 -15.14 16.87
N PRO A 183 9.34 -15.29 18.07
CA PRO A 183 8.23 -16.24 18.29
C PRO A 183 6.99 -15.95 17.43
N TYR A 184 6.66 -14.67 17.23
CA TYR A 184 5.52 -14.27 16.41
C TYR A 184 5.72 -14.60 14.92
N ILE A 185 6.88 -14.27 14.34
CA ILE A 185 7.15 -14.54 12.92
C ILE A 185 7.31 -16.04 12.65
N THR A 186 7.88 -16.80 13.59
CA THR A 186 7.99 -18.27 13.45
C THR A 186 6.62 -18.95 13.45
N SER A 187 5.63 -18.42 14.17
CA SER A 187 4.28 -18.99 14.26
C SER A 187 3.27 -18.41 13.26
N SER A 188 3.47 -17.18 12.79
CA SER A 188 2.44 -16.39 12.10
C SER A 188 2.88 -15.77 10.76
N GLN A 189 4.03 -16.17 10.21
CA GLN A 189 4.46 -15.71 8.87
C GLN A 189 3.57 -16.21 7.73
N PHE A 190 3.56 -15.47 6.62
CA PHE A 190 2.95 -15.92 5.37
C PHE A 190 3.76 -17.04 4.70
N SER A 191 3.11 -17.81 3.82
CA SER A 191 3.79 -18.84 3.01
C SER A 191 4.89 -18.22 2.13
N LEU A 192 6.03 -18.90 2.09
CA LEU A 192 7.18 -18.60 1.22
C LEU A 192 7.16 -19.42 -0.08
N GLU A 193 6.10 -20.19 -0.33
CA GLU A 193 5.98 -21.08 -1.50
C GLU A 193 6.19 -20.36 -2.83
N TRP A 194 5.69 -19.12 -2.96
CA TRP A 194 5.93 -18.30 -4.16
C TRP A 194 7.41 -17.95 -4.36
N VAL A 195 8.16 -17.74 -3.26
CA VAL A 195 9.61 -17.49 -3.28
C VAL A 195 10.34 -18.74 -3.78
N TYR A 196 9.99 -19.90 -3.23
CA TYR A 196 10.63 -21.16 -3.60
C TYR A 196 10.26 -21.60 -5.02
N ASN A 197 9.05 -21.32 -5.50
CA ASN A 197 8.67 -21.55 -6.90
C ASN A 197 9.52 -20.74 -7.88
N ILE A 198 10.00 -19.53 -7.50
CA ILE A 198 10.92 -18.73 -8.31
C ILE A 198 12.34 -19.31 -8.21
N LEU A 199 12.84 -19.58 -7.00
CA LEU A 199 14.19 -20.12 -6.77
C LEU A 199 14.41 -21.53 -7.35
N GLU A 200 13.34 -22.30 -7.56
CA GLU A 200 13.33 -23.63 -8.19
C GLU A 200 12.85 -23.60 -9.66
N HIS A 201 12.75 -22.41 -10.27
CA HIS A 201 12.34 -22.18 -11.67
C HIS A 201 11.00 -22.80 -12.09
N LYS A 202 10.09 -23.01 -11.13
CA LYS A 202 8.73 -23.52 -11.35
C LYS A 202 7.75 -22.45 -11.85
N GLN A 203 7.97 -21.18 -11.48
CA GLN A 203 7.10 -20.04 -11.83
C GLN A 203 7.93 -18.76 -12.05
N GLU A 204 7.41 -17.85 -12.88
CA GLU A 204 8.03 -16.55 -13.26
C GLU A 204 9.44 -16.64 -13.88
N THR A 205 9.90 -17.82 -14.28
CA THR A 205 11.22 -18.07 -14.90
C THR A 205 11.46 -17.18 -16.12
N GLU A 206 10.43 -16.91 -16.93
CA GLU A 206 10.48 -16.04 -18.11
C GLU A 206 10.61 -14.54 -17.79
N ARG A 207 10.38 -14.14 -16.53
CA ARG A 207 10.48 -12.76 -16.04
C ARG A 207 11.83 -12.44 -15.38
N ILE A 208 12.70 -13.44 -15.19
CA ILE A 208 14.04 -13.26 -14.62
C ILE A 208 14.88 -12.32 -15.51
N ILE A 209 15.40 -11.25 -14.89
CA ILE A 209 16.29 -10.26 -15.54
C ILE A 209 17.74 -10.73 -15.48
N PHE A 210 18.13 -11.28 -14.33
CA PHE A 210 19.46 -11.78 -14.03
C PHE A 210 19.38 -12.83 -12.92
N GLU A 211 20.30 -13.80 -12.96
CA GLU A 211 20.47 -14.81 -11.92
C GLU A 211 21.96 -15.09 -11.71
N ASP A 212 22.36 -15.17 -10.46
CA ASP A 212 23.64 -15.75 -10.03
C ASP A 212 23.32 -17.01 -9.23
N PRO A 213 23.61 -18.22 -9.73
CA PRO A 213 23.14 -19.48 -9.15
C PRO A 213 23.96 -19.97 -7.93
N ASP A 214 24.90 -19.16 -7.41
CA ASP A 214 25.65 -19.53 -6.21
C ASP A 214 24.70 -19.70 -4.99
N PRO A 215 24.71 -20.84 -4.28
CA PRO A 215 23.71 -21.13 -3.26
C PRO A 215 23.83 -20.26 -1.99
N ASP A 216 25.01 -19.68 -1.74
CA ASP A 216 25.29 -18.88 -0.54
C ASP A 216 25.33 -17.37 -0.81
N ASN A 217 25.80 -16.97 -1.99
CA ASN A 217 26.10 -15.59 -2.37
C ASN A 217 25.35 -15.12 -3.63
N GLY A 218 24.60 -16.02 -4.25
CA GLY A 218 23.81 -15.77 -5.45
C GLY A 218 22.37 -15.33 -5.16
N PHE A 219 21.70 -14.90 -6.22
CA PHE A 219 20.34 -14.37 -6.17
C PHE A 219 19.67 -14.36 -7.54
N ILE A 220 18.34 -14.34 -7.54
CA ILE A 220 17.50 -14.05 -8.71
C ILE A 220 17.04 -12.59 -8.63
N LEU A 221 17.13 -11.87 -9.75
CA LEU A 221 16.57 -10.53 -9.97
C LEU A 221 15.39 -10.61 -10.95
N LEU A 222 14.21 -10.14 -10.53
CA LEU A 222 13.00 -10.15 -11.36
C LEU A 222 12.08 -8.93 -11.08
N PRO A 223 11.15 -8.58 -11.99
CA PRO A 223 10.08 -7.61 -11.74
C PRO A 223 9.23 -7.95 -10.50
N ASP A 224 9.04 -6.97 -9.61
CA ASP A 224 8.12 -7.09 -8.47
C ASP A 224 6.66 -7.05 -8.97
N LEU A 225 5.75 -7.77 -8.29
CA LEU A 225 4.31 -7.79 -8.56
C LEU A 225 3.67 -6.39 -8.66
N LYS A 226 4.24 -5.37 -8.02
CA LYS A 226 3.77 -3.98 -8.04
C LYS A 226 4.06 -3.23 -9.35
N TRP A 227 4.89 -3.76 -10.25
CA TRP A 227 5.23 -3.10 -11.50
C TRP A 227 4.46 -3.67 -12.69
N ASP A 228 3.94 -2.78 -13.52
CA ASP A 228 3.15 -3.10 -14.73
C ASP A 228 4.00 -3.64 -15.89
N GLY A 229 5.33 -3.57 -15.81
CA GLY A 229 6.24 -3.96 -16.89
C GLY A 229 6.35 -2.94 -18.02
N HIS A 230 5.65 -1.81 -17.95
CA HIS A 230 5.55 -0.80 -19.00
C HIS A 230 6.26 0.50 -18.63
N ASN A 231 5.93 1.10 -17.47
CA ASN A 231 6.43 2.44 -17.14
C ASN A 231 7.74 2.38 -16.33
N LEU A 232 8.86 2.76 -16.95
CA LEU A 232 10.18 2.84 -16.30
C LEU A 232 10.31 3.95 -15.24
N GLN A 233 9.35 4.86 -15.11
CA GLN A 233 9.28 5.75 -13.95
C GLN A 233 8.85 4.98 -12.69
N ASN A 234 7.94 4.00 -12.86
CA ASN A 234 7.38 3.17 -11.80
C ASN A 234 8.12 1.83 -11.62
N LEU A 235 9.28 1.66 -12.26
CA LEU A 235 10.07 0.42 -12.21
C LEU A 235 10.22 -0.08 -10.76
N TYR A 236 9.88 -1.35 -10.57
CA TYR A 236 10.02 -2.07 -9.32
C TYR A 236 10.57 -3.45 -9.65
N VAL A 237 11.79 -3.72 -9.20
CA VAL A 237 12.39 -5.06 -9.30
C VAL A 237 12.78 -5.52 -7.90
N LEU A 238 12.80 -6.84 -7.75
CA LEU A 238 13.05 -7.55 -6.51
C LEU A 238 14.24 -8.48 -6.69
N VAL A 239 15.14 -8.48 -5.72
CA VAL A 239 16.20 -9.47 -5.56
C VAL A 239 15.74 -10.49 -4.53
N ILE A 240 15.84 -11.78 -4.85
CA ILE A 240 15.58 -12.90 -3.94
C ILE A 240 16.86 -13.72 -3.82
N THR A 241 17.40 -13.88 -2.61
CA THR A 241 18.66 -14.60 -2.39
C THR A 241 18.45 -16.12 -2.47
N HIS A 242 19.37 -16.89 -3.06
CA HIS A 242 19.26 -18.37 -3.02
C HIS A 242 19.41 -18.92 -1.60
N LYS A 243 20.21 -18.27 -0.76
CA LYS A 243 20.48 -18.72 0.62
C LYS A 243 19.21 -18.75 1.47
N HIS A 244 18.76 -19.96 1.80
CA HIS A 244 17.61 -20.19 2.68
C HIS A 244 17.92 -19.81 4.14
N GLY A 245 16.86 -19.55 4.91
CA GLY A 245 16.93 -19.35 6.36
C GLY A 245 17.23 -17.91 6.82
N LEU A 246 17.69 -17.03 5.92
CA LEU A 246 17.81 -15.59 6.18
C LEU A 246 16.42 -14.95 6.12
N LYS A 247 15.87 -14.56 7.27
CA LYS A 247 14.48 -14.07 7.39
C LYS A 247 14.36 -12.57 7.19
N SER A 248 15.34 -11.81 7.68
CA SER A 248 15.35 -10.35 7.70
C SER A 248 16.75 -9.81 7.99
N LEU A 249 16.87 -8.48 8.15
CA LEU A 249 18.10 -7.84 8.62
C LEU A 249 18.69 -8.47 9.90
N ARG A 250 17.85 -9.00 10.81
CA ARG A 250 18.28 -9.61 12.07
C ARG A 250 19.16 -10.84 11.92
N ASP A 251 19.12 -11.51 10.76
CA ASP A 251 19.95 -12.69 10.46
C ASP A 251 21.24 -12.30 9.70
N LEU A 252 21.45 -11.02 9.39
CA LEU A 252 22.65 -10.55 8.67
C LEU A 252 23.82 -10.29 9.62
N ASN A 253 24.99 -10.79 9.20
CA ASN A 253 26.29 -10.61 9.85
C ASN A 253 27.39 -10.53 8.77
N SER A 254 28.64 -10.28 9.16
CA SER A 254 29.77 -10.10 8.24
C SER A 254 29.99 -11.23 7.23
N SER A 255 29.60 -12.47 7.54
CA SER A 255 29.74 -13.59 6.58
C SER A 255 28.87 -13.44 5.33
N HIS A 256 27.86 -12.55 5.38
CA HIS A 256 26.97 -12.23 4.27
C HIS A 256 27.44 -11.04 3.42
N LEU A 257 28.56 -10.38 3.76
CA LEU A 257 29.10 -9.29 2.96
C LEU A 257 29.34 -9.66 1.48
N PRO A 258 29.85 -10.86 1.12
CA PRO A 258 30.02 -11.23 -0.29
C PRO A 258 28.69 -11.27 -1.05
N LEU A 259 27.63 -11.85 -0.47
CA LEU A 259 26.25 -11.81 -0.99
C LEU A 259 25.77 -10.37 -1.20
N LEU A 260 25.94 -9.50 -0.20
CA LEU A 260 25.45 -8.12 -0.26
C LEU A 260 26.19 -7.27 -1.31
N HIS A 261 27.52 -7.42 -1.42
CA HIS A 261 28.30 -6.77 -2.47
C HIS A 261 27.96 -7.32 -3.87
N ASN A 262 27.71 -8.63 -3.98
CA ASN A 262 27.31 -9.27 -5.22
C ASN A 262 25.96 -8.71 -5.73
N ILE A 263 24.97 -8.60 -4.83
CA ILE A 263 23.68 -7.97 -5.11
C ILE A 263 23.89 -6.53 -5.59
N ARG A 264 24.62 -5.71 -4.84
CA ARG A 264 24.83 -4.29 -5.18
C ARG A 264 25.39 -4.12 -6.60
N THR A 265 26.43 -4.88 -6.94
CA THR A 265 27.12 -4.74 -8.22
C THR A 265 26.31 -5.38 -9.35
N LYS A 266 26.02 -6.69 -9.29
CA LYS A 266 25.42 -7.41 -10.42
C LYS A 266 23.96 -7.00 -10.69
N ALA A 267 23.20 -6.61 -9.65
CA ALA A 267 21.84 -6.10 -9.89
C ALA A 267 21.87 -4.73 -10.58
N ALA A 268 22.81 -3.85 -10.22
CA ALA A 268 22.99 -2.57 -10.92
C ALA A 268 23.37 -2.79 -12.39
N GLU A 269 24.38 -3.62 -12.66
CA GLU A 269 24.83 -3.95 -14.03
C GLU A 269 23.71 -4.55 -14.88
N ALA A 270 22.91 -5.47 -14.31
CA ALA A 270 21.76 -6.07 -14.98
C ALA A 270 20.66 -5.06 -15.30
N ILE A 271 20.34 -4.16 -14.35
CA ILE A 271 19.34 -3.10 -14.53
C ILE A 271 19.81 -2.07 -15.56
N GLU A 272 21.07 -1.67 -15.53
CA GLU A 272 21.65 -0.73 -16.50
C GLU A 272 21.64 -1.34 -17.91
N LYS A 273 22.08 -2.58 -18.05
CA LYS A 273 22.05 -3.32 -19.32
C LYS A 273 20.63 -3.52 -19.89
N ARG A 274 19.63 -3.72 -19.03
CA ARG A 274 18.25 -4.02 -19.45
C ARG A 274 17.37 -2.78 -19.65
N TYR A 275 17.58 -1.73 -18.86
CA TYR A 275 16.69 -0.57 -18.76
C TYR A 275 17.38 0.80 -18.89
N GLY A 276 18.72 0.84 -19.00
CA GLY A 276 19.48 2.09 -19.16
C GLY A 276 19.52 2.98 -17.92
N LEU A 277 19.24 2.44 -16.73
CA LEU A 277 19.32 3.16 -15.46
C LEU A 277 20.63 2.85 -14.75
N THR A 278 21.43 3.87 -14.47
CA THR A 278 22.73 3.73 -13.78
C THR A 278 22.54 3.40 -12.30
N ALA A 279 23.55 2.78 -11.66
CA ALA A 279 23.53 2.49 -10.23
C ALA A 279 23.14 3.71 -9.36
N SER A 280 23.65 4.91 -9.71
CA SER A 280 23.36 6.18 -9.03
C SER A 280 21.92 6.69 -9.16
N GLN A 281 21.12 6.11 -10.06
CA GLN A 281 19.69 6.41 -10.21
C GLN A 281 18.80 5.45 -9.41
N LEU A 282 19.37 4.43 -8.75
CA LEU A 282 18.65 3.37 -8.08
C LEU A 282 18.65 3.54 -6.55
N ARG A 283 17.51 3.27 -5.93
CA ARG A 283 17.32 3.07 -4.50
C ARG A 283 17.27 1.56 -4.24
N MET A 284 18.32 1.01 -3.64
CA MET A 284 18.39 -0.41 -3.24
C MET A 284 18.22 -0.55 -1.72
N TYR A 285 17.22 -1.29 -1.26
CA TYR A 285 16.87 -1.31 0.17
C TYR A 285 16.13 -2.58 0.63
N PHE A 286 16.28 -2.89 1.91
CA PHE A 286 15.50 -3.91 2.62
C PHE A 286 14.30 -3.27 3.31
N HIS A 287 13.27 -4.06 3.61
CA HIS A 287 12.21 -3.68 4.54
C HIS A 287 12.45 -4.25 5.94
N TYR A 288 12.15 -3.45 6.97
CA TYR A 288 12.00 -3.90 8.35
C TYR A 288 10.69 -3.36 8.97
N GLN A 289 9.76 -4.19 9.44
CA GLN A 289 9.65 -5.63 9.18
C GLN A 289 9.36 -5.91 7.69
N PRO A 290 9.88 -7.00 7.10
CA PRO A 290 9.48 -7.47 5.78
C PRO A 290 8.07 -8.10 5.82
N SER A 291 7.41 -8.20 4.67
CA SER A 291 6.15 -8.94 4.57
C SER A 291 6.37 -10.47 4.53
N PHE A 292 7.44 -10.91 3.88
CA PHE A 292 7.81 -12.32 3.75
C PHE A 292 9.19 -12.53 4.36
N TYR A 293 9.33 -13.50 5.25
CA TYR A 293 10.57 -13.75 6.00
C TYR A 293 11.54 -14.66 5.23
N HIS A 294 11.89 -14.21 4.03
CA HIS A 294 13.02 -14.68 3.22
C HIS A 294 13.72 -13.44 2.69
N LEU A 295 15.04 -13.36 2.78
CA LEU A 295 15.79 -12.12 2.51
C LEU A 295 15.60 -11.66 1.05
N HIS A 296 15.17 -10.41 0.89
CA HIS A 296 14.97 -9.78 -0.40
C HIS A 296 15.35 -8.30 -0.37
N VAL A 297 15.84 -7.79 -1.52
CA VAL A 297 16.16 -6.37 -1.73
C VAL A 297 15.18 -5.78 -2.74
N HIS A 298 14.54 -4.69 -2.38
CA HIS A 298 13.74 -3.90 -3.30
C HIS A 298 14.64 -2.91 -4.05
N ILE A 299 14.44 -2.79 -5.36
CA ILE A 299 15.18 -1.83 -6.19
C ILE A 299 14.19 -1.02 -7.04
N ASN A 300 14.28 0.30 -6.91
CA ASN A 300 13.43 1.27 -7.61
C ASN A 300 14.27 2.44 -8.12
N PRO A 301 13.87 3.15 -9.19
CA PRO A 301 14.43 4.46 -9.51
C PRO A 301 14.24 5.44 -8.34
N LEU A 302 15.20 6.33 -8.07
CA LEU A 302 15.09 7.35 -7.01
C LEU A 302 13.87 8.26 -7.19
N ARG A 303 13.49 8.54 -8.44
CA ARG A 303 12.29 9.30 -8.84
C ARG A 303 10.95 8.60 -8.53
N ASN A 304 10.97 7.32 -8.16
CA ASN A 304 9.76 6.55 -7.86
C ASN A 304 9.39 6.70 -6.37
N ASP A 305 8.20 7.24 -6.10
CA ASP A 305 7.58 7.30 -4.77
C ASP A 305 6.93 5.95 -4.39
N ALA A 306 7.72 4.88 -4.50
CA ALA A 306 7.26 3.51 -4.25
C ALA A 306 6.80 3.31 -2.79
N PRO A 307 5.79 2.47 -2.53
CA PRO A 307 5.31 2.23 -1.17
C PRO A 307 6.36 1.49 -0.34
N GLY A 308 6.76 2.08 0.79
CA GLY A 308 7.69 1.49 1.76
C GLY A 308 9.12 2.06 1.75
N ILE A 309 9.40 3.06 0.91
CA ILE A 309 10.73 3.72 0.78
C ILE A 309 11.12 4.66 1.94
N TYR A 310 10.27 4.82 2.96
CA TYR A 310 10.48 5.78 4.05
C TYR A 310 11.36 5.19 5.15
N CYS A 311 12.10 6.05 5.87
CA CYS A 311 13.15 5.64 6.81
C CYS A 311 12.66 4.79 8.00
N GLU A 312 11.36 4.83 8.32
CA GLU A 312 10.73 3.98 9.35
C GLU A 312 10.38 2.57 8.86
N LYS A 313 10.82 2.21 7.64
CA LYS A 313 10.70 0.85 7.07
C LYS A 313 11.87 0.45 6.16
N SER A 314 12.43 1.36 5.36
CA SER A 314 13.49 1.06 4.40
C SER A 314 14.88 1.18 5.00
N HIS A 315 15.73 0.18 4.77
CA HIS A 315 17.15 0.21 5.12
C HIS A 315 17.99 0.08 3.85
N MET A 316 18.72 1.13 3.47
CA MET A 316 19.54 1.17 2.26
C MET A 316 20.65 0.11 2.27
N LEU A 317 20.85 -0.58 1.14
CA LEU A 317 21.81 -1.68 0.99
C LEU A 317 23.24 -1.26 1.38
N ASP A 318 23.73 -0.11 0.91
CA ASP A 318 25.07 0.38 1.26
C ASP A 318 25.21 0.72 2.74
N THR A 319 24.14 1.20 3.40
CA THR A 319 24.15 1.41 4.86
C THR A 319 24.19 0.08 5.61
N VAL A 320 23.49 -0.95 5.12
CA VAL A 320 23.53 -2.31 5.69
C VAL A 320 24.93 -2.92 5.56
N ILE A 321 25.56 -2.79 4.39
CA ILE A 321 26.95 -3.22 4.13
C ILE A 321 27.91 -2.51 5.10
N ASN A 322 27.91 -1.18 5.11
CA ASN A 322 28.80 -0.38 5.97
C ASN A 322 28.62 -0.70 7.47
N ASN A 323 27.39 -0.93 7.93
CA ASN A 323 27.12 -1.31 9.32
C ASN A 323 27.77 -2.66 9.69
N LEU A 324 27.77 -3.63 8.77
CA LEU A 324 28.38 -4.96 8.96
C LEU A 324 29.91 -4.95 8.81
N GLU A 325 30.44 -4.06 7.97
CA GLU A 325 31.89 -3.82 7.86
C GLU A 325 32.45 -3.15 9.13
N LEU A 326 31.68 -2.26 9.76
CA LEU A 326 32.04 -1.61 11.04
C LEU A 326 31.84 -2.52 12.27
N LEU A 327 30.77 -3.32 12.29
CA LEU A 327 30.44 -4.22 13.39
C LEU A 327 29.85 -5.54 12.86
N PRO A 328 30.61 -6.66 12.89
CA PRO A 328 30.21 -7.93 12.28
C PRO A 328 28.84 -8.48 12.65
N ASP A 329 28.34 -8.17 13.85
CA ASP A 329 27.05 -8.60 14.40
C ASP A 329 26.09 -7.41 14.68
N TYR A 330 26.22 -6.33 13.89
CA TYR A 330 25.47 -5.09 14.07
C TYR A 330 23.96 -5.32 14.24
N TYR A 331 23.34 -6.09 13.36
CA TYR A 331 21.88 -6.28 13.37
C TYR A 331 21.39 -7.20 14.49
N GLU A 332 22.26 -8.01 15.08
CA GLU A 332 21.95 -8.77 16.29
C GLU A 332 21.90 -7.87 17.54
N LYS A 333 22.60 -6.73 17.52
CA LYS A 333 22.76 -5.79 18.66
C LYS A 333 21.98 -4.48 18.52
N ALA A 334 21.71 -4.04 17.30
CA ALA A 334 21.05 -2.76 17.04
C ALA A 334 19.61 -2.75 17.59
N SER A 335 19.16 -1.59 18.07
CA SER A 335 17.72 -1.34 18.18
C SER A 335 17.19 -0.92 16.82
N LEU A 336 16.17 -1.59 16.31
CA LEU A 336 15.63 -1.36 14.97
C LEU A 336 14.24 -0.70 15.08
N PRO A 337 14.07 0.56 14.62
CA PRO A 337 12.77 1.18 14.56
C PRO A 337 11.96 0.62 13.38
N PHE A 338 10.69 0.30 13.59
CA PHE A 338 9.74 -0.02 12.53
C PHE A 338 8.32 0.41 12.88
N VAL A 339 7.42 0.43 11.89
CA VAL A 339 6.02 0.81 12.11
C VAL A 339 5.09 -0.39 12.24
N LEU A 340 4.29 -0.36 13.31
CA LEU A 340 3.08 -1.17 13.47
C LEU A 340 1.83 -0.30 13.43
N TYR A 341 0.67 -0.94 13.38
CA TYR A 341 -0.61 -0.28 13.15
C TYR A 341 -1.76 -1.00 13.86
N ASP A 342 -2.87 -0.30 14.11
CA ASP A 342 -4.04 -0.87 14.79
C ASP A 342 -4.60 -2.12 14.08
N GLY A 343 -4.99 -3.13 14.85
CA GLY A 343 -5.39 -4.45 14.34
C GLY A 343 -4.22 -5.41 14.05
N ASN A 344 -2.96 -4.94 14.10
CA ASN A 344 -1.81 -5.84 13.98
C ASN A 344 -1.52 -6.55 15.32
N LYS A 345 -1.63 -7.89 15.33
CA LYS A 345 -1.36 -8.72 16.53
C LYS A 345 0.02 -8.50 17.16
N LEU A 346 1.05 -8.19 16.35
CA LEU A 346 2.38 -7.91 16.89
C LEU A 346 2.37 -6.65 17.78
N LEU A 347 1.53 -5.65 17.46
CA LEU A 347 1.40 -4.43 18.26
C LEU A 347 0.83 -4.74 19.65
N GLU A 348 -0.13 -5.66 19.73
CA GLU A 348 -0.74 -6.11 20.99
C GLU A 348 0.29 -6.84 21.86
N LEU A 349 1.16 -7.67 21.27
CA LEU A 349 2.25 -8.33 21.97
C LEU A 349 3.27 -7.32 22.53
N TYR A 350 3.65 -6.31 21.74
CA TYR A 350 4.51 -5.22 22.20
C TYR A 350 3.85 -4.40 23.32
N GLU A 351 2.56 -4.11 23.20
CA GLU A 351 1.80 -3.36 24.21
C GLU A 351 1.68 -4.12 25.54
N SER A 352 1.61 -5.45 25.50
CA SER A 352 1.63 -6.28 26.71
C SER A 352 2.93 -6.21 27.52
N LYS A 353 4.03 -5.79 26.87
CA LYS A 353 5.38 -5.67 27.46
C LYS A 353 5.75 -4.23 27.81
N ASN A 354 5.23 -3.25 27.07
CA ASN A 354 5.48 -1.83 27.30
C ASN A 354 4.25 -1.02 26.87
N VAL A 355 3.79 -0.05 27.67
CA VAL A 355 2.59 0.73 27.36
C VAL A 355 2.89 1.72 26.24
N LEU A 356 2.46 1.38 25.02
CA LEU A 356 2.71 2.16 23.80
C LEU A 356 1.58 3.16 23.52
N ARG A 357 0.33 2.69 23.52
CA ARG A 357 -0.85 3.54 23.41
C ARG A 357 -1.10 4.16 24.78
N LYS A 358 -0.62 5.39 25.00
CA LYS A 358 -1.22 6.25 26.03
C LYS A 358 -2.69 6.40 25.66
N ALA A 359 -3.60 6.04 26.56
CA ALA A 359 -5.03 6.23 26.37
C ALA A 359 -5.25 7.68 25.92
N ALA A 360 -5.77 7.87 24.70
CA ALA A 360 -6.10 9.19 24.21
C ALA A 360 -7.05 9.80 25.23
N LYS A 361 -6.71 10.99 25.76
CA LYS A 361 -7.73 11.82 26.40
C LYS A 361 -8.78 12.05 25.33
N ARG A 362 -9.92 11.33 25.41
CA ARG A 362 -11.12 11.73 24.69
C ARG A 362 -11.32 13.20 25.05
N LEU A 363 -11.20 14.06 24.05
CA LEU A 363 -11.85 15.35 24.12
C LEU A 363 -13.33 15.01 24.18
N LEU A 364 -13.88 15.02 25.40
CA LEU A 364 -15.31 14.93 25.64
C LEU A 364 -15.92 16.08 24.83
N THR A 365 -16.58 15.74 23.73
CA THR A 365 -17.47 16.67 23.05
C THR A 365 -18.63 16.98 24.00
N GLU A 366 -19.22 18.17 23.89
CA GLU A 366 -20.22 18.65 24.86
C GLU A 366 -21.45 17.72 24.98
N ASP A 367 -21.66 16.83 23.99
CA ASP A 367 -22.67 15.77 23.97
C ASP A 367 -22.45 14.63 24.99
N ASP A 368 -21.24 14.44 25.54
CA ASP A 368 -20.94 13.37 26.53
C ASP A 368 -21.37 13.74 27.97
N VAL A 369 -22.02 14.89 28.20
CA VAL A 369 -22.49 15.32 29.52
C VAL A 369 -23.93 14.86 29.79
N GLU A 370 -24.09 13.74 30.49
CA GLU A 370 -25.40 13.35 31.03
C GLU A 370 -26.02 14.48 31.88
N PRO A 371 -27.34 14.71 31.79
CA PRO A 371 -28.00 15.79 32.51
C PRO A 371 -28.01 15.50 34.02
N LYS A 372 -27.15 16.20 34.77
CA LYS A 372 -27.16 16.18 36.24
C LYS A 372 -28.51 16.66 36.78
N VAL A 373 -29.38 15.71 37.10
CA VAL A 373 -30.63 15.95 37.83
C VAL A 373 -30.29 16.55 39.20
N LYS A 374 -30.54 17.85 39.37
CA LYS A 374 -30.46 18.52 40.69
C LYS A 374 -31.54 17.93 41.60
N LYS A 375 -31.15 16.97 42.43
CA LYS A 375 -31.96 16.55 43.58
C LYS A 375 -31.66 17.51 44.73
N MET A 376 -32.54 18.48 44.94
CA MET A 376 -32.54 19.26 46.18
C MET A 376 -32.78 18.32 47.35
N ILE A 377 -31.86 18.32 48.31
CA ILE A 377 -32.11 17.86 49.68
C ILE A 377 -31.71 19.05 50.56
N LEU A 378 -32.65 19.48 51.39
CA LEU A 378 -32.47 20.55 52.36
C LEU A 378 -31.65 20.05 53.55
N ASP A 379 -30.94 21.00 54.14
CA ASP A 379 -30.56 21.11 55.55
C ASP A 379 -30.09 19.85 56.28
N ASP A 380 -28.84 19.90 56.76
CA ASP A 380 -28.70 20.02 58.21
C ASP A 380 -27.48 20.87 58.58
N CYS A 381 -27.61 21.56 59.72
CA CYS A 381 -26.60 22.44 60.27
C CYS A 381 -25.51 21.63 60.97
N ASP A 382 -24.25 22.09 60.97
CA ASP A 382 -23.67 22.55 62.24
C ASP A 382 -22.38 23.37 62.10
N ASN A 383 -22.07 24.07 63.19
CA ASN A 383 -21.00 25.07 63.31
C ASN A 383 -19.58 24.46 63.31
N VAL A 384 -18.56 25.29 62.97
CA VAL A 384 -17.54 25.77 63.94
C VAL A 384 -16.55 26.76 63.30
N ASN A 385 -16.54 27.97 63.87
CA ASN A 385 -15.49 28.98 64.05
C ASN A 385 -14.46 29.38 62.97
N ILE A 386 -14.44 30.71 62.79
CA ILE A 386 -13.42 31.59 62.20
C ILE A 386 -12.26 31.83 63.20
N VAL A 387 -11.01 31.89 62.72
CA VAL A 387 -9.96 32.86 63.14
C VAL A 387 -9.10 33.19 61.89
N PRO A 388 -8.66 34.46 61.65
CA PRO A 388 -8.08 34.89 60.36
C PRO A 388 -6.55 35.17 60.41
N GLU A 389 -6.05 35.85 59.36
CA GLU A 389 -4.74 36.52 59.20
C GLU A 389 -3.52 35.60 58.90
N GLU A 390 -2.52 35.99 58.10
CA GLU A 390 -2.26 37.29 57.44
C GLU A 390 -1.54 37.14 56.07
N SER A 391 -1.40 38.24 55.35
CA SER A 391 -0.88 38.37 53.98
C SER A 391 0.64 38.56 53.88
N THR A 392 1.26 38.06 52.79
CA THR A 392 2.33 38.81 52.08
C THR A 392 2.30 38.52 50.58
N GLU A 393 2.22 39.58 49.77
CA GLU A 393 2.48 39.54 48.33
C GLU A 393 3.99 39.47 48.04
N SER A 394 4.39 38.85 46.92
CA SER A 394 5.57 39.27 46.16
C SER A 394 5.44 38.84 44.70
N GLN A 395 5.77 39.74 43.78
CA GLN A 395 5.53 39.58 42.35
C GLN A 395 6.71 38.94 41.60
N ALA A 396 6.35 38.22 40.54
CA ALA A 396 7.00 38.09 39.23
C ALA A 396 8.50 38.43 39.06
N VAL A 397 9.23 37.50 38.42
CA VAL A 397 10.12 37.81 37.28
C VAL A 397 9.86 36.81 36.15
N ARG A 398 9.80 37.31 34.91
CA ARG A 398 9.82 36.53 33.65
C ARG A 398 11.23 36.55 33.08
N GLU A 399 11.68 35.45 32.50
CA GLU A 399 12.73 35.32 31.49
C GLU A 399 12.69 33.85 31.01
N LEU A 400 12.82 33.47 29.74
CA LEU A 400 12.83 34.15 28.45
C LEU A 400 12.65 33.02 27.40
#